data_AF-V4PPR6-F1
#
_entry.id   AF-V4PPR6-F1
#
_cell.length_a   1.000
_cell.length_b   1.000
_cell.length_c   1.000
_cell.angle_alpha   90.00
_cell.angle_beta   90.00
_cell.angle_gamma   90.00
#
_symmetry.space_group_name_H-M   'P 1'
#
loop_
_entity.id
_entity.type
_entity.pdbx_description
1 polymer ?
#
loop_
_entity_poly.entity_id
_entity_poly.type
_entity_poly.pdbx_seq_one_letter_code
_entity_poly.pdbx_strand_id
1 'polypeptide(L)'
;MSQTPSQLPRRPLSPHLQIWRWHITMFSSIMHRVTGSASVAGAILIAAWLVALAMGREAYTCFLTLASSPLGLLVWFGLSLAGFVHLTGGLRHLIWDTGTGFEPKKADQIALWTMILGVVLTLAFWAVLFATGKVTLS
;
A
#
# COMPACT_ATOMS: atom_id res chain seq x y z
N MET A 1 -10.77 -54.59 11.08
CA MET A 1 -9.89 -53.45 11.46
C MET A 1 -9.02 -53.11 10.27
N SER A 2 -9.40 -52.11 9.46
CA SER A 2 -8.60 -51.62 8.33
C SER A 2 -7.48 -50.72 8.86
N GLN A 3 -6.23 -51.14 8.72
CA GLN A 3 -5.08 -50.30 9.09
C GLN A 3 -4.88 -49.21 8.04
N THR A 4 -5.05 -47.95 8.42
CA THR A 4 -4.66 -46.79 7.59
C THR A 4 -3.15 -46.82 7.38
N PRO A 5 -2.62 -46.70 6.14
CA PRO A 5 -1.19 -46.74 5.92
C PRO A 5 -0.51 -45.58 6.68
N SER A 6 0.58 -45.89 7.37
CA SER A 6 1.41 -44.90 8.07
C SER A 6 1.85 -43.81 7.08
N GLN A 7 1.58 -42.53 7.40
CA GLN A 7 1.98 -41.42 6.54
C GLN A 7 3.49 -41.50 6.23
N LEU A 8 3.83 -41.63 4.94
CA LEU A 8 5.21 -41.62 4.49
C LEU A 8 5.90 -40.34 4.96
N PRO A 9 7.21 -40.39 5.33
CA PRO A 9 7.96 -39.21 5.76
C PRO A 9 7.79 -38.05 4.76
N ARG A 10 7.35 -36.89 5.27
CA ARG A 10 7.12 -35.71 4.43
C ARG A 10 8.47 -35.24 3.88
N ARG A 11 8.61 -35.20 2.56
CA ARG A 11 9.84 -34.70 1.91
C ARG A 11 10.12 -33.26 2.37
N PRO A 12 11.39 -32.90 2.64
CA PRO A 12 11.73 -31.55 3.04
C PRO A 12 11.48 -30.56 1.89
N LEU A 13 11.02 -29.35 2.25
CA LEU A 13 10.85 -28.26 1.29
C LEU A 13 12.22 -27.68 0.95
N SER A 14 12.50 -27.43 -0.33
CA SER A 14 13.73 -26.76 -0.72
C SER A 14 13.79 -25.33 -0.16
N PRO A 15 14.97 -24.85 0.24
CA PRO A 15 15.15 -23.44 0.61
C PRO A 15 14.75 -22.53 -0.56
N HIS A 16 14.05 -21.43 -0.26
CA HIS A 16 13.50 -20.53 -1.28
C HIS A 16 13.67 -19.06 -0.85
N LEU A 17 12.76 -18.50 -0.03
CA LEU A 17 12.76 -17.06 0.29
C LEU A 17 14.05 -16.55 0.94
N GLN A 18 14.69 -17.37 1.78
CA GLN A 18 15.89 -16.96 2.52
C GLN A 18 17.16 -16.95 1.67
N ILE A 19 17.20 -17.72 0.58
CA ILE A 19 18.40 -17.85 -0.28
C ILE A 19 18.24 -17.15 -1.63
N TRP A 20 17.03 -16.74 -1.99
CA TRP A 20 16.73 -16.13 -3.28
C TRP A 20 17.30 -14.72 -3.39
N ARG A 21 17.86 -14.38 -4.56
CA ARG A 21 18.39 -13.04 -4.83
C ARG A 21 17.25 -12.05 -5.02
N TRP A 22 17.29 -10.93 -4.30
CA TRP A 22 16.29 -9.88 -4.41
C TRP A 22 16.43 -9.07 -5.70
N HIS A 23 15.28 -8.73 -6.30
CA HIS A 23 15.15 -7.89 -7.49
C HIS A 23 14.13 -6.79 -7.22
N ILE A 24 14.29 -5.61 -7.82
CA ILE A 24 13.38 -4.46 -7.58
C ILE A 24 11.95 -4.76 -8.06
N THR A 25 11.80 -5.54 -9.13
CA THR A 25 10.51 -6.03 -9.63
C THR A 25 9.78 -6.91 -8.60
N MET A 26 10.50 -7.74 -7.84
CA MET A 26 9.93 -8.53 -6.74
C MET A 26 9.48 -7.62 -5.59
N PHE A 27 10.36 -6.72 -5.14
CA PHE A 27 10.06 -5.80 -4.04
C PHE A 27 8.83 -4.94 -4.36
N SER A 28 8.81 -4.31 -5.53
CA SER A 28 7.68 -3.51 -6.01
C SER A 28 6.39 -4.33 -6.15
N SER A 29 6.46 -5.62 -6.51
CA SER A 29 5.28 -6.50 -6.52
C SER A 29 4.72 -6.76 -5.12
N ILE A 30 5.58 -6.99 -4.13
CA ILE A 30 5.17 -7.16 -2.72
C ILE A 30 4.57 -5.84 -2.21
N MET A 31 5.24 -4.73 -2.46
CA MET A 31 4.74 -3.41 -2.07
C MET A 31 3.38 -3.12 -2.69
N HIS A 32 3.16 -3.39 -3.99
CA HIS A 32 1.86 -3.18 -4.62
C HIS A 32 0.72 -3.98 -3.96
N ARG A 33 0.99 -5.21 -3.49
CA ARG A 33 0.03 -6.01 -2.73
C ARG A 33 -0.24 -5.42 -1.35
N VAL A 34 0.82 -5.09 -0.60
CA VAL A 34 0.71 -4.50 0.74
C VAL A 34 -0.04 -3.17 0.70
N THR A 35 0.31 -2.30 -0.25
CA THR A 35 -0.34 -1.00 -0.41
C THR A 35 -1.77 -1.13 -0.93
N GLY A 36 -2.08 -2.16 -1.72
CA GLY A 36 -3.46 -2.51 -2.09
C GLY A 36 -4.31 -2.87 -0.86
N SER A 37 -3.80 -3.74 0.02
CA SER A 37 -4.48 -4.09 1.29
C SER A 37 -4.65 -2.88 2.21
N ALA A 38 -3.62 -2.04 2.33
CA ALA A 38 -3.71 -0.78 3.09
C ALA A 38 -4.73 0.20 2.48
N SER A 39 -4.86 0.24 1.16
CA SER A 39 -5.84 1.10 0.47
C SER A 39 -7.28 0.65 0.76
N VAL A 40 -7.53 -0.67 0.89
CA VAL A 40 -8.83 -1.18 1.36
C VAL A 40 -9.12 -0.71 2.78
N ALA A 41 -8.15 -0.75 3.69
CA ALA A 41 -8.31 -0.20 5.04
C ALA A 41 -8.60 1.31 5.00
N GLY A 42 -7.95 2.05 4.11
CA GLY A 42 -8.25 3.46 3.86
C GLY A 42 -9.68 3.70 3.38
N ALA A 43 -10.20 2.86 2.48
CA ALA A 43 -11.59 2.94 2.03
C ALA A 43 -12.59 2.71 3.18
N ILE A 44 -12.29 1.78 4.08
CA ILE A 44 -13.10 1.56 5.30
C ILE A 44 -13.07 2.79 6.21
N LEU A 45 -11.92 3.44 6.39
CA LEU A 45 -11.81 4.67 7.17
C LEU A 45 -12.58 5.84 6.54
N ILE A 46 -12.58 5.96 5.21
CA ILE A 46 -13.41 6.94 4.50
C ILE A 46 -14.90 6.63 4.71
N ALA A 47 -15.30 5.36 4.67
CA ALA A 47 -16.69 4.98 4.98
C ALA A 47 -17.06 5.32 6.44
N ALA A 48 -16.17 5.06 7.40
CA ALA A 48 -16.36 5.43 8.79
C ALA A 48 -16.51 6.95 8.99
N TRP A 49 -15.73 7.76 8.24
CA TRP A 49 -15.89 9.21 8.21
C TRP A 49 -17.27 9.64 7.71
N LEU A 50 -17.78 9.04 6.62
CA LEU A 50 -19.12 9.31 6.08
C LEU A 50 -20.23 8.91 7.07
N VAL A 51 -20.07 7.79 7.77
CA VAL A 51 -21.00 7.37 8.82
C VAL A 51 -20.98 8.36 9.97
N ALA A 52 -19.80 8.79 10.44
CA ALA A 52 -19.68 9.79 11.49
C ALA A 52 -20.32 11.13 11.09
N LEU A 53 -20.19 11.53 9.82
CA LEU A 53 -20.85 12.71 9.26
C LEU A 53 -22.39 12.57 9.30
N ALA A 54 -22.92 11.39 8.98
CA ALA A 54 -24.36 11.12 8.98
C ALA A 54 -24.96 11.00 10.41
N MET A 55 -24.17 10.56 11.39
CA MET A 55 -24.59 10.40 12.79
C MET A 55 -24.73 11.72 13.56
N GLY A 56 -24.36 12.85 12.95
CA GLY A 56 -24.50 14.17 13.53
C GLY A 56 -23.22 14.71 14.19
N ARG A 57 -23.35 15.89 14.77
CA ARG A 57 -22.21 16.75 15.16
C ARG A 57 -21.24 16.08 16.13
N GLU A 58 -21.74 15.38 17.14
CA GLU A 58 -20.89 14.77 18.18
C GLU A 58 -19.98 13.68 17.61
N ALA A 59 -20.56 12.74 16.84
CA ALA A 59 -19.81 11.68 16.18
C ALA A 59 -18.78 12.23 15.19
N TYR A 60 -19.18 13.22 14.38
CA TYR A 60 -18.29 13.86 13.42
C TYR A 60 -17.13 14.59 14.09
N THR A 61 -17.39 15.32 15.19
CA THR A 61 -16.35 16.03 15.95
C THR A 61 -15.37 15.07 16.62
N CYS A 62 -15.86 13.93 17.13
CA CYS A 62 -15.02 12.86 17.66
C CYS A 62 -14.07 12.31 16.58
N PHE A 63 -14.61 11.99 15.39
CA PHE A 63 -13.81 11.52 14.28
C PHE A 63 -12.74 12.55 13.88
N LEU A 64 -13.13 13.82 13.72
CA LEU A 64 -12.19 14.88 13.33
C LEU A 64 -11.07 15.05 14.34
N THR A 65 -11.38 15.04 15.65
CA THR A 65 -10.37 15.14 16.72
C THR A 65 -9.33 14.02 16.63
N LEU A 66 -9.77 12.79 16.36
CA LEU A 66 -8.84 11.66 16.18
C LEU A 66 -8.05 11.78 14.87
N ALA A 67 -8.73 12.14 13.78
CA ALA A 67 -8.14 12.26 12.44
C ALA A 67 -7.12 13.39 12.32
N SER A 68 -7.30 14.48 13.07
CA SER A 68 -6.37 15.62 13.09
C SER A 68 -5.26 15.50 14.14
N SER A 69 -5.34 14.51 15.05
CA SER A 69 -4.27 14.25 16.01
C SER A 69 -2.95 13.87 15.31
N PRO A 70 -1.78 14.01 15.96
CA PRO A 70 -0.50 13.60 15.36
C PRO A 70 -0.48 12.14 14.89
N LEU A 71 -1.14 11.23 15.63
CA LEU A 71 -1.30 9.83 15.22
C LEU A 71 -2.26 9.69 14.04
N GLY A 72 -3.37 10.44 14.03
CA GLY A 72 -4.29 10.49 12.89
C GLY A 72 -3.61 10.96 11.62
N LEU A 73 -2.80 12.02 11.69
CA LEU A 73 -2.00 12.52 10.57
C LEU A 73 -0.97 11.49 10.10
N LEU A 74 -0.33 10.75 11.00
CA LEU A 74 0.57 9.64 10.63
C LEU A 74 -0.18 8.54 9.86
N VAL A 75 -1.39 8.19 10.30
CA VAL A 75 -2.26 7.23 9.59
C VAL A 75 -2.62 7.76 8.21
N TRP A 76 -3.05 9.01 8.09
CA TRP A 76 -3.35 9.62 6.79
C TRP A 76 -2.14 9.68 5.87
N PHE A 77 -0.96 9.94 6.42
CA PHE A 77 0.28 9.95 5.66
C PHE A 77 0.55 8.55 5.10
N GLY A 78 0.50 7.52 5.96
CA GLY A 78 0.66 6.13 5.55
C GLY A 78 -0.35 5.68 4.50
N LEU A 79 -1.62 6.04 4.66
CA LEU A 79 -2.68 5.72 3.68
C LEU A 79 -2.48 6.45 2.36
N SER A 80 -2.05 7.73 2.37
CA SER A 80 -1.75 8.47 1.14
C SER A 80 -0.52 7.90 0.43
N LEU A 81 0.52 7.47 1.18
CA LEU A 81 1.68 6.78 0.64
C LEU A 81 1.27 5.46 -0.01
N ALA A 82 0.47 4.66 0.69
CA ALA A 82 -0.06 3.42 0.15
C ALA A 82 -0.87 3.68 -1.12
N GLY A 83 -1.77 4.66 -1.11
CA GLY A 83 -2.59 5.03 -2.26
C GLY A 83 -1.77 5.44 -3.48
N PHE A 84 -0.82 6.36 -3.33
CA PHE A 84 0.01 6.81 -4.47
C PHE A 84 0.95 5.72 -4.99
N VAL A 85 1.58 4.92 -4.11
CA VAL A 85 2.44 3.81 -4.53
C VAL A 85 1.61 2.68 -5.18
N HIS A 86 0.39 2.42 -4.70
CA HIS A 86 -0.51 1.46 -5.33
C HIS A 86 -0.94 1.95 -6.72
N LEU A 87 -1.31 3.23 -6.84
CA LEU A 87 -1.72 3.85 -8.09
C LEU A 87 -0.62 3.80 -9.15
N THR A 88 0.60 4.24 -8.82
CA THR A 88 1.72 4.23 -9.79
C THR A 88 2.19 2.81 -10.10
N GLY A 89 2.13 1.89 -9.13
CA GLY A 89 2.35 0.46 -9.36
C GLY A 89 1.29 -0.14 -10.30
N GLY A 90 0.04 0.28 -10.18
CA GLY A 90 -1.06 -0.07 -11.09
C GLY A 90 -0.80 0.44 -12.51
N LEU A 91 -0.28 1.66 -12.68
CA LEU A 91 0.11 2.18 -13.99
C LEU A 91 1.19 1.30 -14.65
N ARG A 92 2.17 0.82 -13.89
CA ARG A 92 3.13 -0.18 -14.40
C ARG A 92 2.42 -1.46 -14.85
N HIS A 93 1.47 -1.98 -14.07
CA HIS A 93 0.71 -3.17 -14.46
C HIS A 93 -0.05 -2.95 -15.76
N LEU A 94 -0.74 -1.82 -15.91
CA LEU A 94 -1.42 -1.44 -17.15
C LEU A 94 -0.45 -1.32 -18.34
N ILE A 95 0.76 -0.78 -18.14
CA ILE A 95 1.81 -0.76 -19.18
C ILE A 95 2.19 -2.20 -19.56
N TRP A 96 2.44 -3.08 -18.59
CA TRP A 96 2.80 -4.47 -18.87
C TRP A 96 1.67 -5.25 -19.54
N ASP A 97 0.40 -4.96 -19.23
CA ASP A 97 -0.76 -5.57 -19.86
C ASP A 97 -0.86 -5.26 -21.36
N THR A 98 -0.19 -4.20 -21.85
CA THR A 98 -0.08 -3.91 -23.29
C THR A 98 0.91 -4.80 -24.04
N GLY A 99 1.63 -5.70 -23.36
CA GLY A 99 2.67 -6.51 -23.98
C GLY A 99 4.06 -5.85 -24.01
N THR A 100 4.26 -4.70 -23.35
CA THR A 100 5.49 -3.90 -23.47
C THR A 100 6.33 -3.89 -22.18
N GLY A 101 7.65 -3.69 -22.30
CA GLY A 101 8.52 -3.42 -21.14
C GLY A 101 9.02 -4.64 -20.36
N PHE A 102 9.02 -5.83 -20.96
CA PHE A 102 9.44 -7.09 -20.33
C PHE A 102 10.94 -7.39 -20.35
N GLU A 103 11.74 -6.61 -21.08
CA GLU A 103 13.20 -6.73 -21.02
C GLU A 103 13.68 -6.47 -19.57
N PRO A 104 14.56 -7.31 -18.98
CA PRO A 104 14.88 -7.23 -17.55
C PRO A 104 15.30 -5.83 -17.08
N LYS A 105 16.20 -5.17 -17.82
CA LYS A 105 16.65 -3.81 -17.50
C LYS A 105 15.51 -2.79 -17.52
N LYS A 106 14.60 -2.91 -18.49
CA LYS A 106 13.45 -2.02 -18.64
C LYS A 106 12.39 -2.28 -17.58
N ALA A 107 12.10 -3.55 -17.27
CA ALA A 107 11.19 -3.94 -16.21
C ALA A 107 11.67 -3.42 -14.84
N ASP A 108 12.98 -3.53 -14.55
CA ASP A 108 13.59 -2.99 -13.33
C ASP A 108 13.49 -1.46 -13.27
N GLN A 109 13.75 -0.76 -14.38
CA GLN A 109 13.62 0.70 -14.45
C GLN A 109 12.17 1.16 -14.23
N ILE A 110 11.20 0.54 -14.91
CA ILE A 110 9.78 0.90 -14.74
C ILE A 110 9.34 0.66 -13.30
N ALA A 111 9.75 -0.47 -12.70
CA ALA A 111 9.46 -0.77 -11.29
C ALA A 111 10.06 0.28 -10.34
N LEU A 112 11.32 0.67 -10.55
CA LEU A 112 11.98 1.70 -9.74
C LEU A 112 11.29 3.06 -9.89
N TRP A 113 11.06 3.52 -11.12
CA TRP A 113 10.51 4.84 -11.38
C TRP A 113 9.08 5.00 -10.88
N THR A 114 8.25 3.96 -11.01
CA THR A 114 6.88 4.01 -10.47
C THR A 114 6.84 4.07 -8.95
N MET A 115 7.78 3.41 -8.25
CA MET A 115 7.93 3.55 -6.81
C MET A 115 8.38 4.95 -6.39
N ILE A 116 9.41 5.50 -7.05
CA ILE A 116 9.88 6.87 -6.79
C ILE A 116 8.77 7.88 -7.01
N LEU A 117 8.04 7.78 -8.13
CA LEU A 117 6.93 8.65 -8.44
C LEU A 117 5.84 8.60 -7.36
N GLY A 118 5.50 7.40 -6.86
CA GLY A 118 4.54 7.25 -5.77
C GLY A 118 4.95 8.02 -4.52
N VAL A 119 6.22 7.88 -4.09
CA VAL A 119 6.77 8.61 -2.94
C VAL A 119 6.77 10.12 -3.18
N VAL A 120 7.21 10.58 -4.35
CA VAL A 120 7.26 12.01 -4.71
C VAL A 120 5.86 12.62 -4.68
N LEU A 121 4.85 11.94 -5.22
CA LEU A 121 3.46 12.40 -5.19
C LEU A 121 2.94 12.52 -3.76
N THR A 122 3.26 11.57 -2.88
CA THR A 122 2.92 11.66 -1.45
C THR A 122 3.56 12.88 -0.81
N LEU A 123 4.87 13.08 -0.98
CA LEU A 123 5.58 14.20 -0.37
C LEU A 123 5.06 15.54 -0.90
N ALA A 124 4.80 15.64 -2.21
CA ALA A 124 4.22 16.84 -2.82
C ALA A 124 2.81 17.13 -2.27
N PHE A 125 1.97 16.11 -2.13
CA PHE A 125 0.63 16.24 -1.57
C PHE A 125 0.68 16.80 -0.13
N TRP A 126 1.53 16.25 0.73
CA TRP A 126 1.68 16.72 2.10
C TRP A 126 2.33 18.10 2.21
N ALA A 127 3.33 18.39 1.37
CA ALA A 127 3.94 19.72 1.30
C ALA A 127 2.89 20.80 0.99
N VAL A 128 1.97 20.53 0.05
CA VAL A 128 0.85 21.44 -0.26
C VAL A 128 -0.11 21.59 0.93
N LEU A 129 -0.43 20.52 1.65
CA LEU A 129 -1.31 20.58 2.81
C LEU A 129 -0.73 21.45 3.94
N PHE A 130 0.57 21.32 4.22
CA PHE A 130 1.26 22.16 5.20
C PHE A 130 1.40 23.61 4.69
N ALA A 131 1.78 23.82 3.44
CA ALA A 131 1.95 25.16 2.88
C ALA A 131 0.64 25.97 2.83
N THR A 132 -0.50 25.30 2.70
CA THR A 132 -1.83 25.94 2.70
C THR A 132 -2.46 26.05 4.08
N GLY A 133 -1.77 25.62 5.15
CA GLY A 133 -2.28 25.66 6.52
C GLY A 133 -3.44 24.68 6.79
N LYS A 134 -3.72 23.75 5.86
CA LYS A 134 -4.78 22.73 6.03
C LYS A 134 -4.40 21.67 7.06
N VAL A 135 -3.11 21.49 7.29
CA VAL A 135 -2.57 20.61 8.33
C VAL A 135 -1.54 21.40 9.13
N THR A 136 -1.64 21.32 10.45
CA THR A 136 -0.67 21.89 11.39
C THR A 136 -0.34 20.84 12.45
N LEU A 137 0.89 20.89 12.96
CA LEU A 137 1.36 20.03 14.07
C LEU A 137 1.24 20.84 15.38
N SER A 138 0.01 21.23 15.73
CA SER A 138 -0.28 21.96 16.97
C SER A 138 -0.86 21.04 18.02
#